data_AF-A0A962YBR9-F1
#
_entry.id   AF-A0A962YBR9-F1
#
_cell.length_a   1.000
_cell.length_b   1.000
_cell.length_c   1.000
_cell.angle_alpha   90.00
_cell.angle_beta   90.00
_cell.angle_gamma   90.00
#
_symmetry.space_group_name_H-M   'P 1'
#
loop_
_entity.id
_entity.type
_entity.pdbx_description
1 polymer ?
#
loop_
_entity_poly.entity_id
_entity_poly.type
_entity_poly.pdbx_seq_one_letter_code
_entity_poly.pdbx_strand_id
1 'polypeptide(L)'
;GLVTPLQAAQAAKALGIKIYTIGVGTQGIAMMPVPKRGGGFELRPTSVYIDEDTLREIAATTGGQYFRATDTQALQAIYSEIDRLETGRNVSEQFQHYRELYPALIAAALLLLLLDSLLSQTVLRVWPGPEHV
;
A
#
# COMPACT_ATOMS: atom_id res chain seq x y z
N GLY A 1 22.81 13.07 -8.96
CA GLY A 1 21.72 12.36 -9.66
C GLY A 1 21.03 13.33 -10.58
N LEU A 2 20.59 12.88 -11.76
CA LEU A 2 20.05 13.71 -12.86
C LEU A 2 18.58 14.14 -12.69
N VAL A 3 17.97 13.89 -11.54
CA VAL A 3 16.54 14.16 -11.29
C VAL A 3 16.43 15.08 -10.08
N THR A 4 15.72 16.20 -10.25
CA THR A 4 15.43 17.11 -9.14
C THR A 4 14.40 16.50 -8.18
N PRO A 5 14.40 16.87 -6.89
CA PRO A 5 13.39 16.40 -5.94
C PRO A 5 11.95 16.65 -6.40
N LEU A 6 11.71 17.78 -7.06
CA LEU A 6 10.40 18.14 -7.59
C LEU A 6 9.99 17.25 -8.78
N GLN A 7 10.91 16.94 -9.69
CA GLN A 7 10.65 15.98 -10.76
C GLN A 7 10.33 14.58 -10.22
N ALA A 8 11.02 14.15 -9.17
CA ALA A 8 10.71 12.89 -8.49
C ALA A 8 9.30 12.93 -7.85
N ALA A 9 8.91 14.05 -7.24
CA ALA A 9 7.56 14.25 -6.70
C ALA A 9 6.47 14.19 -7.79
N GLN A 10 6.73 14.79 -8.95
CA GLN A 10 5.81 14.71 -10.10
C GLN A 10 5.65 13.28 -10.60
N ALA A 11 6.74 12.51 -10.66
CA ALA A 11 6.67 11.10 -11.03
C ALA A 11 5.86 10.27 -10.00
N ALA A 12 6.09 10.50 -8.70
CA ALA A 12 5.30 9.87 -7.64
C ALA A 12 3.80 10.20 -7.75
N LYS A 13 3.46 11.47 -8.04
CA LYS A 13 2.08 11.89 -8.31
C LYS A 13 1.47 11.11 -9.47
N ALA A 14 2.20 10.94 -10.57
CA ALA A 14 1.74 10.19 -11.74
C ALA A 14 1.46 8.70 -11.43
N LEU A 15 2.14 8.16 -10.42
CA LEU A 15 1.93 6.79 -9.92
C LEU A 15 0.87 6.70 -8.81
N GLY A 16 0.21 7.81 -8.46
CA GLY A 16 -0.76 7.85 -7.35
C GLY A 16 -0.12 7.72 -5.96
N ILE A 17 1.19 7.91 -5.84
CA ILE A 17 1.92 7.83 -4.58
C ILE A 17 1.91 9.20 -3.90
N LYS A 18 1.41 9.26 -2.67
CA LYS A 18 1.48 10.45 -1.82
C LYS A 18 2.82 10.48 -1.07
N ILE A 19 3.45 11.65 -1.01
CA ILE A 19 4.68 11.88 -0.24
C ILE A 19 4.37 12.83 0.90
N TYR A 20 4.64 12.37 2.13
CA TYR A 20 4.64 13.20 3.33
C TYR A 20 6.07 13.61 3.66
N THR A 21 6.31 14.91 3.83
CA THR A 21 7.65 15.44 4.09
C THR A 21 7.76 15.92 5.53
N ILE A 22 8.81 15.52 6.25
CA ILE A 22 9.02 15.91 7.65
C ILE A 22 10.36 16.64 7.76
N GLY A 23 10.31 17.93 8.10
CA GLY A 23 11.50 18.70 8.44
C GLY A 23 11.91 18.46 9.89
N VAL A 24 13.06 17.81 10.10
CA VAL A 24 13.56 17.48 11.46
C VAL A 24 14.71 18.39 11.85
N GLY A 25 14.62 19.02 13.02
CA GLY A 25 15.70 19.78 13.63
C GLY A 25 15.35 21.23 13.97
N THR A 26 16.32 21.95 14.50
CA THR A 26 16.22 23.38 14.84
C THR A 26 16.86 24.24 13.76
N GLN A 27 16.26 25.38 13.44
CA GLN A 27 16.88 26.38 12.57
C GLN A 27 17.93 27.15 13.39
N GLY A 28 19.06 27.50 12.77
CA GLY A 28 20.07 28.35 13.40
C GLY A 28 21.49 27.80 13.25
N ILE A 29 22.30 27.93 14.30
CA ILE A 29 23.69 27.48 14.30
C ILE A 29 23.80 26.15 15.04
N ALA A 30 24.26 25.12 14.34
CA ALA A 30 24.61 23.83 14.91
C ALA A 30 26.12 23.59 14.83
N MET A 31 26.66 22.89 15.82
CA MET A 31 28.06 22.45 15.83
C MET A 31 28.20 21.25 14.89
N MET A 32 28.74 21.47 13.69
CA MET A 32 28.93 20.42 12.69
C MET A 32 30.39 19.98 12.65
N PRO A 33 30.68 18.67 12.59
CA PRO A 33 32.03 18.16 12.43
C PRO A 33 32.54 18.47 11.03
N VAL A 34 33.70 19.11 10.94
CA VAL A 34 34.38 19.43 9.68
C VAL A 34 35.80 18.86 9.67
N PRO A 35 36.28 18.35 8.53
CA PRO A 35 37.60 17.73 8.45
C PRO A 35 38.70 18.79 8.60
N LYS A 36 39.69 18.50 9.45
CA LYS A 36 40.83 19.38 9.67
C LYS A 36 41.98 19.03 8.73
N ARG A 37 42.72 20.05 8.26
CA ARG A 37 43.98 19.82 7.53
C ARG A 37 45.01 19.22 8.50
N GLY A 38 45.28 17.92 8.35
CA GLY A 38 46.15 17.15 9.26
C GLY A 38 45.50 15.90 9.86
N GLY A 39 44.22 15.66 9.59
CA GLY A 39 43.47 14.52 10.14
C GLY A 39 42.62 14.91 11.35
N GLY A 40 41.53 14.15 11.56
CA GLY A 40 40.53 14.42 12.59
C GLY A 40 39.44 15.41 12.17
N PHE A 41 38.50 15.64 13.08
CA PHE A 41 37.36 16.54 12.89
C PHE A 41 37.38 17.65 13.96
N GLU A 42 37.00 18.86 13.57
CA GLU A 42 36.71 19.94 14.50
C GLU A 42 35.23 20.32 14.42
N LEU A 43 34.62 20.67 15.55
CA LEU A 43 33.26 21.18 15.56
C LEU A 43 33.29 22.66 15.19
N ARG A 44 32.57 23.04 14.13
CA ARG A 44 32.38 24.45 13.76
C ARG A 44 30.91 24.86 13.81
N PRO A 45 30.61 26.06 14.33
CA PRO A 45 29.29 26.64 14.21
C PRO A 45 28.96 26.80 12.72
N THR A 46 27.98 26.05 12.25
CA THR A 46 27.52 26.04 10.86
C THR A 46 26.03 26.38 10.86
N SER A 47 25.62 27.28 9.97
CA SER A 47 24.20 27.58 9.79
C SER A 47 23.52 26.37 9.16
N VAL A 48 22.53 25.82 9.85
CA VAL A 48 21.68 24.75 9.35
C VAL A 48 20.35 25.37 8.95
N TYR A 49 20.06 25.29 7.65
CA TYR A 49 18.80 25.69 7.07
C TYR A 49 18.12 24.45 6.48
N ILE A 50 16.83 24.31 6.76
CA ILE A 50 15.99 23.29 6.15
C ILE A 50 15.20 23.99 5.07
N ASP A 51 15.29 23.49 3.84
CA ASP A 51 14.52 24.01 2.72
C ASP A 51 13.07 23.54 2.83
N GLU A 52 12.32 24.23 3.71
CA GLU A 52 10.93 23.91 3.99
C GLU A 52 10.03 24.19 2.79
N ASP A 53 10.41 25.11 1.91
CA ASP A 53 9.62 25.47 0.74
C ASP A 53 9.63 24.35 -0.29
N THR A 54 10.80 23.79 -0.60
CA THR A 54 10.91 22.60 -1.44
C THR A 54 10.14 21.41 -0.83
N LEU A 55 10.23 21.21 0.49
CA LEU A 55 9.50 20.12 1.16
C LEU A 55 7.98 20.30 1.06
N ARG A 56 7.48 21.52 1.32
CA ARG A 56 6.06 21.86 1.14
C ARG A 56 5.60 21.63 -0.30
N GLU A 57 6.41 22.01 -1.28
CA GLU A 57 6.08 21.84 -2.69
C GLU A 57 5.98 20.37 -3.09
N ILE A 58 6.90 19.52 -2.61
CA ILE A 58 6.87 18.07 -2.83
C ILE A 58 5.60 17.45 -2.24
N ALA A 59 5.28 17.78 -0.99
CA ALA A 59 4.09 17.28 -0.32
C ALA A 59 2.81 17.74 -1.03
N ALA A 60 2.72 19.04 -1.38
CA ALA A 60 1.59 19.59 -2.10
C ALA A 60 1.41 18.97 -3.49
N THR A 61 2.51 18.73 -4.21
CA THR A 61 2.49 18.12 -5.56
C THR A 61 1.86 16.74 -5.54
N THR A 62 2.19 15.94 -4.53
CA THR A 62 1.75 14.55 -4.39
C THR A 62 0.45 14.38 -3.62
N GLY A 63 -0.09 15.46 -3.04
CA GLY A 63 -1.31 15.42 -2.22
C GLY A 63 -1.09 14.91 -0.79
N GLY A 64 0.16 14.92 -0.31
CA GLY A 64 0.51 14.72 1.10
C GLY A 64 0.53 16.04 1.87
N GLN A 65 1.17 16.02 3.05
CA GLN A 65 1.34 17.20 3.92
C GLN A 65 2.78 17.35 4.39
N TYR A 66 3.17 18.59 4.64
CA TYR A 66 4.44 18.93 5.28
C TYR A 66 4.27 19.03 6.79
N PHE A 67 5.20 18.43 7.53
CA PHE A 67 5.25 18.51 8.98
C PHE A 67 6.62 18.99 9.46
N ARG A 68 6.63 19.66 10.62
CA ARG A 68 7.85 20.08 11.31
C ARG A 68 7.99 19.30 12.61
N ALA A 69 9.10 18.60 12.78
CA ALA A 69 9.44 17.90 14.01
C ALA A 69 10.65 18.55 14.68
N THR A 70 10.43 19.16 15.85
CA THR A 70 11.50 19.75 16.68
C THR A 70 12.13 18.75 17.63
N ASP A 71 11.41 17.67 17.95
CA ASP A 71 11.81 16.63 18.89
C ASP A 71 11.21 15.26 18.51
N THR A 72 11.63 14.23 19.22
CA THR A 72 11.20 12.84 18.98
C THR A 72 9.71 12.63 19.26
N GLN A 73 9.14 13.32 20.25
CA GLN A 73 7.73 13.17 20.61
C GLN A 73 6.83 13.75 19.51
N ALA A 74 7.17 14.93 18.99
CA ALA A 74 6.53 15.54 17.85
C ALA A 74 6.62 14.64 16.61
N LEU A 75 7.78 14.03 16.36
CA LEU A 75 7.96 13.09 15.26
C LEU A 75 7.01 11.89 15.37
N GLN A 76 6.88 11.30 16.57
CA GLN A 76 5.98 10.17 16.81
C GLN A 76 4.50 10.55 16.65
N ALA A 77 4.12 11.75 17.08
CA ALA A 77 2.77 12.28 16.87
C ALA A 77 2.46 12.48 15.39
N ILE A 78 3.42 13.00 14.60
CA ILE A 78 3.29 13.16 13.15
C ILE A 78 3.06 11.80 12.46
N TYR A 79 3.83 10.77 12.82
CA TYR A 79 3.61 9.43 12.27
C TYR A 79 2.22 8.89 12.57
N SER A 80 1.73 9.10 13.79
CA SER A 80 0.39 8.67 14.21
C SER A 80 -0.72 9.40 13.45
N GLU A 81 -0.52 10.69 13.17
CA GLU A 81 -1.45 11.49 12.36
C GLU A 81 -1.50 11.01 10.91
N ILE A 82 -0.35 10.73 10.30
CA ILE A 82 -0.27 10.19 8.93
C ILE A 82 -1.00 8.86 8.82
N ASP A 83 -0.79 7.96 9.80
CA ASP A 83 -1.46 6.65 9.83
C ASP A 83 -2.99 6.78 9.90
N ARG A 84 -3.50 7.73 10.70
CA ARG A 84 -4.94 8.03 10.78
C ARG A 84 -5.49 8.52 9.43
N LEU A 85 -4.75 9.38 8.73
CA LEU A 85 -5.16 9.96 7.45
C LEU A 85 -5.22 8.92 6.31
N GLU A 86 -4.34 7.93 6.31
CA GLU A 86 -4.31 6.89 5.27
C GLU A 86 -5.17 5.66 5.62
N THR A 87 -5.27 5.28 6.90
CA THR A 87 -6.10 4.14 7.33
C THR A 87 -7.57 4.34 6.99
N GLY A 88 -8.11 5.55 7.14
CA GLY A 88 -9.52 5.85 6.81
C GLY A 88 -9.87 5.71 5.32
N ARG A 89 -8.88 5.71 4.42
CA ARG A 89 -9.07 5.66 2.97
C ARG A 89 -9.01 4.23 2.40
N ASN A 90 -8.38 3.31 3.12
CA ASN A 90 -8.07 1.95 2.62
C ASN A 90 -9.18 0.91 2.90
N VAL A 91 -10.20 1.26 3.68
CA VAL A 91 -11.29 0.33 4.04
C VAL A 91 -12.33 0.18 2.90
N SER A 92 -12.27 1.01 1.85
CA SER A 92 -13.38 1.17 0.91
C SER A 92 -13.34 0.30 -0.36
N GLU A 93 -12.19 -0.26 -0.76
CA GLU A 93 -12.02 -0.77 -2.14
C GLU A 93 -11.34 -2.15 -2.22
N GLN A 94 -11.49 -2.97 -1.18
CA GLN A 94 -11.16 -4.40 -1.27
C GLN A 94 -12.35 -5.29 -0.96
N PHE A 95 -13.50 -4.96 -1.56
CA PHE A 95 -14.41 -6.03 -1.97
C PHE A 95 -13.72 -6.79 -3.10
N GLN A 96 -12.81 -7.70 -2.73
CA GLN A 96 -12.40 -8.76 -3.63
C GLN A 96 -13.68 -9.42 -4.10
N HIS A 97 -14.07 -9.15 -5.34
CA HIS A 97 -15.14 -9.86 -6.02
C HIS A 97 -14.65 -11.30 -6.18
N TYR A 98 -14.84 -12.10 -5.13
CA TYR A 98 -14.63 -13.52 -5.18
C TYR A 98 -15.71 -14.05 -6.12
N ARG A 99 -15.34 -14.23 -7.39
CA ARG A 99 -16.23 -14.82 -8.37
C ARG A 99 -16.29 -16.30 -8.06
N GLU A 100 -17.22 -16.67 -7.19
CA GLU A 100 -17.46 -18.04 -6.78
C GLU A 100 -17.87 -18.83 -8.03
N LEU A 101 -16.92 -19.56 -8.62
CA LEU A 101 -17.18 -20.48 -9.74
C LEU A 101 -17.73 -21.84 -9.25
N TYR A 102 -17.69 -22.10 -7.94
CA TYR A 102 -18.19 -23.35 -7.35
C TYR A 102 -19.71 -23.59 -7.53
N PRO A 103 -20.61 -22.58 -7.51
CA PRO A 103 -22.05 -22.82 -7.67
C PRO A 103 -22.37 -23.41 -9.04
N ALA A 104 -21.66 -22.97 -10.08
CA ALA A 104 -21.82 -23.50 -11.44
C ALA A 104 -21.34 -24.96 -11.53
N LEU A 105 -20.23 -25.31 -10.87
CA LEU A 105 -19.72 -26.68 -10.81
C LEU A 105 -20.65 -27.61 -10.01
N ILE A 106 -21.19 -27.15 -8.87
CA ILE A 106 -22.17 -27.91 -8.08
C ILE A 106 -23.45 -28.14 -8.90
N ALA A 107 -23.96 -27.12 -9.58
CA ALA A 107 -25.15 -27.25 -10.42
C ALA A 107 -24.93 -28.25 -11.56
N ALA A 108 -23.78 -28.22 -12.23
CA ALA A 108 -23.43 -29.19 -13.27
C ALA A 108 -23.34 -30.62 -12.73
N ALA A 109 -22.74 -30.82 -11.55
CA ALA A 109 -22.64 -32.13 -10.91
C ALA A 109 -24.03 -32.68 -10.52
N LEU A 110 -24.90 -31.85 -9.95
CA LEU A 110 -26.27 -32.25 -9.61
C LEU A 110 -27.08 -32.62 -10.86
N LEU A 111 -26.91 -31.90 -11.96
CA LEU A 111 -27.62 -32.15 -13.21
C LEU A 111 -27.17 -33.47 -13.85
N LEU A 112 -25.86 -33.75 -13.86
CA LEU A 112 -25.32 -35.04 -14.30
C LEU A 112 -25.85 -36.21 -13.44
N LEU A 113 -25.93 -36.03 -12.13
CA LEU A 113 -26.41 -37.06 -11.20
C LEU A 113 -27.92 -37.33 -11.38
N LEU A 114 -28.71 -36.29 -11.65
CA LEU A 114 -30.13 -36.43 -12.01
C LEU A 114 -30.32 -37.15 -13.34
N LEU A 115 -29.50 -36.83 -14.36
CA LEU A 115 -29.50 -37.53 -15.64
C LEU A 115 -29.17 -39.01 -15.46
N ASP A 116 -28.11 -39.34 -14.73
CA ASP A 116 -27.74 -40.73 -14.43
C ASP A 116 -28.86 -41.49 -13.70
N SER A 117 -29.49 -40.86 -12.71
CA SER A 117 -30.63 -41.46 -11.99
C SER A 117 -31.83 -41.70 -12.90
N LEU A 118 -32.13 -40.78 -13.82
CA LEU A 118 -33.22 -40.95 -14.80
C LEU A 118 -32.89 -42.04 -15.82
N LEU A 119 -31.66 -42.05 -16.35
CA LEU A 119 -31.22 -43.07 -17.29
C LEU A 119 -31.19 -44.45 -16.64
N SER A 120 -30.68 -44.59 -15.42
CA SER A 120 -30.70 -45.88 -14.71
C SER A 120 -32.13 -46.35 -14.41
N GLN A 121 -33.04 -45.46 -14.02
CA GLN A 121 -34.45 -45.83 -13.80
C GLN A 121 -35.22 -46.15 -15.09
N THR A 122 -34.81 -45.61 -16.24
CA THR A 122 -35.49 -45.82 -17.53
C THR A 122 -34.89 -46.99 -18.31
N VAL A 123 -33.57 -47.16 -18.28
CA VAL A 123 -32.84 -48.22 -19.01
C VAL A 123 -32.81 -49.52 -18.20
N LEU A 124 -32.80 -49.48 -16.86
CA LEU A 124 -32.80 -50.69 -16.03
C LEU A 124 -34.21 -51.23 -15.69
N ARG A 125 -35.29 -50.49 -16.01
CA ARG A 125 -36.66 -50.95 -15.79
C ARG A 125 -37.28 -51.68 -17.00
N VAL A 126 -36.60 -51.68 -18.16
CA VAL A 126 -37.02 -52.44 -19.36
C VAL A 126 -36.34 -53.82 -19.44
N TRP A 127 -35.67 -54.25 -18.36
CA TRP A 127 -35.30 -55.66 -18.23
C TRP A 127 -35.86 -56.29 -16.95
N PRO A 128 -37.14 -56.72 -16.98
CA PRO A 128 -37.58 -57.87 -16.21
C PRO A 128 -37.39 -59.17 -17.03
N GLY A 129 -36.56 -60.07 -16.48
CA GLY A 129 -36.76 -61.53 -16.54
C GLY A 129 -35.71 -62.36 -17.31
N PRO A 130 -35.48 -63.64 -16.93
CA PRO A 130 -36.33 -64.47 -16.07
C PRO A 130 -35.63 -65.09 -14.85
N GLU A 131 -36.45 -65.42 -13.88
CA GLU A 131 -36.20 -66.45 -12.86
C GLU A 131 -35.99 -67.80 -13.59
N HIS A 132 -34.99 -68.60 -13.20
CA HIS A 132 -35.12 -70.00 -12.79
C HIS A 132 -33.75 -70.71 -12.69
N VAL A 133 -33.58 -71.31 -11.51
CA VAL A 133 -32.58 -72.30 -11.02
C VAL A 133 -31.24 -71.76 -10.53
#